data_AF-A0A3D3BWK2-F1
#
_entry.id   AF-A0A3D3BWK2-F1
#
_cell.length_a   1.000
_cell.length_b   1.000
_cell.length_c   1.000
_cell.angle_alpha   90.00
_cell.angle_beta   90.00
_cell.angle_gamma   90.00
#
_symmetry.space_group_name_H-M   'P 1'
#
loop_
_entity.id
_entity.type
_entity.pdbx_description
1 polymer ?
#
loop_
_entity_poly.entity_id
_entity_poly.type
_entity_poly.pdbx_seq_one_letter_code
_entity_poly.pdbx_strand_id
1 'polypeptide(L)' 'LQEFVYAHPVHSTASSLAQARRDKICGHKRTHFCGAYWYNGFHEDGVRSALDVAKRFGESL' A
#
# COMPACT_ATOMS: atom_id res chain seq x y z
N LEU A 1 -13.39 29.65 -2.68
CA LEU A 1 -12.55 28.51 -3.08
C LEU A 1 -11.94 27.90 -1.82
N GLN A 2 -11.81 26.58 -1.73
CA GLN A 2 -11.03 25.91 -0.69
C GLN A 2 -9.74 25.36 -1.30
N GLU A 3 -8.67 25.37 -0.52
CA GLU A 3 -7.37 24.80 -0.86
C GLU A 3 -7.08 23.62 0.07
N PHE A 4 -6.47 22.58 -0.47
CA PHE A 4 -6.08 21.38 0.27
C PHE A 4 -4.63 21.05 -0.03
N VAL A 5 -3.88 20.68 1.01
CA VAL A 5 -2.50 20.23 0.88
C VAL A 5 -2.49 18.71 0.82
N TYR A 6 -2.00 18.14 -0.27
CA TYR A 6 -1.85 16.71 -0.46
C TYR A 6 -0.38 16.31 -0.46
N ALA A 7 -0.07 15.21 0.22
CA ALA A 7 1.23 14.55 0.13
C ALA A 7 1.12 13.33 -0.78
N HIS A 8 1.70 13.42 -1.98
CA HIS A 8 1.78 12.31 -2.90
C HIS A 8 2.97 11.39 -2.58
N PRO A 9 2.85 10.07 -2.83
CA PRO A 9 3.98 9.15 -2.71
C PRO A 9 5.17 9.61 -3.53
N VAL A 10 6.35 9.59 -2.92
CA VAL A 10 7.61 9.86 -3.61
C VAL A 10 8.14 8.57 -4.20
N HIS A 11 8.23 8.52 -5.53
CA HIS A 11 8.74 7.37 -6.25
C HIS A 11 10.25 7.47 -6.37
N SER A 12 10.96 6.52 -5.76
CA SER A 12 12.41 6.44 -5.80
C SER A 12 12.84 4.98 -5.75
N THR A 13 14.10 4.71 -6.10
CA THR A 13 14.67 3.37 -5.90
C THR A 13 14.58 2.94 -4.43
N ALA A 14 14.74 3.87 -3.49
CA ALA A 14 14.59 3.60 -2.06
C ALA A 14 13.16 3.18 -1.70
N SER A 15 12.13 3.84 -2.25
CA SER A 15 10.73 3.47 -2.00
C SER A 15 10.41 2.10 -2.59
N SER A 16 10.87 1.78 -3.81
CA SER A 16 10.68 0.46 -4.41
C SER A 16 11.36 -0.66 -3.61
N LEU A 17 12.59 -0.43 -3.12
CA LEU A 17 13.29 -1.38 -2.25
C LEU A 17 12.59 -1.56 -0.89
N ALA A 18 11.98 -0.51 -0.36
CA ALA A 18 11.18 -0.59 0.87
C ALA A 18 9.87 -1.37 0.64
N GLN A 19 9.17 -1.11 -0.47
CA GLN A 19 7.95 -1.84 -0.86
C GLN A 19 8.23 -3.35 -0.99
N ALA A 20 9.36 -3.73 -1.60
CA ALA A 20 9.77 -5.13 -1.74
C ALA A 20 9.98 -5.86 -0.39
N ARG A 21 10.11 -5.11 0.71
CA ARG A 21 10.27 -5.65 2.07
C ARG A 21 8.95 -5.72 2.84
N ARG A 22 7.80 -5.60 2.17
CA ARG A 22 6.45 -5.63 2.79
C ARG A 22 6.27 -6.80 3.76
N ASP A 23 6.72 -8.00 3.41
CA ASP A 23 6.55 -9.20 4.23
C ASP A 23 7.37 -9.19 5.53
N LYS A 24 8.31 -8.26 5.69
CA LYS A 24 9.01 -8.06 6.97
C LYS A 24 8.13 -7.44 8.04
N ILE A 25 7.03 -6.75 7.65
CA ILE A 25 6.16 -6.03 8.59
C ILE A 25 4.68 -6.43 8.46
N CYS A 26 4.21 -6.79 7.26
CA CYS A 26 2.81 -7.05 6.99
C CYS A 26 2.44 -8.51 7.27
N GLY A 27 1.34 -8.73 7.98
CA GLY A 27 0.87 -10.06 8.39
C GLY A 27 1.47 -10.55 9.71
N HIS A 28 2.25 -9.70 10.40
CA HIS A 28 2.82 -10.01 11.71
C HIS A 28 1.96 -9.40 12.81
N LYS A 29 1.87 -10.07 13.96
CA LYS A 29 1.11 -9.59 15.14
C LYS A 29 -0.31 -9.13 14.79
N ARG A 30 -1.00 -9.88 13.92
CA ARG A 30 -2.37 -9.57 13.45
C ARG A 30 -2.50 -8.17 12.82
N THR A 31 -1.41 -7.61 12.28
CA THR A 31 -1.38 -6.28 11.68
C THR A 31 -1.09 -6.38 10.18
N HIS A 32 -1.89 -5.68 9.38
CA HIS A 32 -1.81 -5.67 7.92
C HIS A 32 -1.80 -4.23 7.42
N PHE A 33 -1.06 -3.99 6.33
CA PHE A 33 -0.91 -2.67 5.73
C PHE A 33 -1.38 -2.68 4.28
N CYS A 34 -2.22 -1.71 3.93
CA CYS A 34 -2.67 -1.39 2.58
C CYS A 34 -2.61 0.14 2.37
N GLY A 35 -2.74 0.59 1.13
CA GLY A 35 -2.64 1.99 0.71
C GLY A 35 -1.83 2.15 -0.57
N ALA A 36 -2.00 3.29 -1.23
CA ALA A 36 -1.37 3.62 -2.51
C ALA A 36 0.17 3.58 -2.49
N TYR A 37 0.76 3.81 -1.31
CA TYR A 37 2.22 3.73 -1.09
C TYR A 37 2.83 2.33 -1.30
N TRP A 38 2.02 1.28 -1.41
CA TRP A 38 2.52 -0.07 -1.70
C TRP A 38 2.83 -0.31 -3.18
N TYR A 39 2.45 0.61 -4.06
CA TYR A 39 2.69 0.52 -5.51
C TYR A 39 3.05 1.90 -6.07
N ASN A 40 2.34 2.35 -7.11
CA ASN A 40 2.65 3.54 -7.87
C ASN A 40 1.90 4.80 -7.37
N GLY A 41 1.32 4.76 -6.17
CA GLY A 41 0.71 5.94 -5.56
C GLY A 41 -0.61 6.41 -6.16
N PHE A 42 -1.20 5.67 -7.10
CA PHE A 42 -2.51 5.98 -7.67
C PHE A 42 -3.67 5.51 -6.78
N HIS A 43 -4.89 5.91 -7.11
CA HIS A 43 -6.08 5.51 -6.36
C HIS A 43 -6.31 3.99 -6.45
N GLU A 44 -6.10 3.44 -7.63
CA GLU A 44 -6.20 2.03 -7.98
C GLU A 44 -5.20 1.17 -7.21
N ASP A 45 -4.03 1.73 -6.89
CA ASP A 45 -3.03 1.06 -6.06
C ASP A 45 -3.50 0.85 -4.63
N GLY A 46 -4.33 1.78 -4.12
CA GLY A 46 -5.05 1.61 -2.87
C GLY A 46 -5.93 0.37 -2.90
N VAL A 47 -6.78 0.25 -3.93
CA VAL A 47 -7.68 -0.91 -4.12
C VAL A 47 -6.89 -2.20 -4.27
N ARG A 48 -5.89 -2.23 -5.16
CA ARG A 48 -5.02 -3.39 -5.38
C ARG A 48 -4.37 -3.86 -4.07
N SER A 49 -3.82 -2.93 -3.29
CA SER A 49 -3.15 -3.25 -2.03
C SER A 49 -4.10 -3.81 -0.96
N ALA A 50 -5.38 -3.39 -0.98
CA ALA A 50 -6.43 -3.94 -0.13
C ALA A 50 -6.77 -5.38 -0.54
N LEU A 51 -6.85 -5.67 -1.84
CA LEU A 51 -7.05 -7.04 -2.33
C LEU A 51 -5.91 -7.97 -1.92
N ASP A 52 -4.66 -7.50 -1.89
CA ASP A 52 -3.54 -8.32 -1.38
C ASP A 52 -3.72 -8.68 0.10
N VAL A 53 -4.30 -7.78 0.90
CA VAL A 53 -4.60 -8.05 2.30
C VAL A 53 -5.78 -9.01 2.40
N ALA A 54 -6.85 -8.80 1.63
CA ALA A 54 -8.03 -9.67 1.60
C ALA A 54 -7.66 -11.14 1.30
N LYS A 55 -6.76 -11.36 0.33
CA LYS A 55 -6.23 -12.70 0.00
C LYS A 55 -5.60 -13.41 1.20
N ARG A 56 -5.01 -12.68 2.16
CA ARG A 56 -4.43 -13.27 3.39
C ARG A 56 -5.51 -13.80 4.34
N PHE A 57 -6.76 -13.38 4.17
CA PHE A 57 -7.92 -13.85 4.90
C PHE A 57 -8.73 -14.89 4.11
N GLY A 58 -8.25 -15.31 2.92
CA GLY A 58 -8.96 -16.25 2.06
C GLY A 58 -10.03 -15.61 1.18
N GLU A 59 -10.12 -14.29 1.13
CA GLU A 59 -11.11 -13.55 0.33
C GLU A 59 -10.54 -13.12 -1.02
N SER A 60 -11.35 -13.21 -2.08
CA SER A 60 -10.99 -12.80 -3.45
C SER A 60 -12.20 -12.22 -4.19
N LEU A 61 -11.93 -11.26 -5.09
CA LEU A 61 -12.88 -10.75 -6.09
C LEU A 61 -12.63 -11.40 -7.45
#